data_AF-A0A168IY40-F1
#
_entry.id   AF-A0A168IY40-F1
#
_cell.length_a   1.000
_cell.length_b   1.000
_cell.length_c   1.000
_cell.angle_alpha   90.00
_cell.angle_beta   90.00
_cell.angle_gamma   90.00
#
_symmetry.space_group_name_H-M   'P 1'
#
loop_
_entity.id
_entity.type
_entity.pdbx_description
1 polymer ?
#
loop_
_entity_poly.entity_id
_entity_poly.type
_entity_poly.pdbx_seq_one_letter_code
_entity_poly.pdbx_strand_id
1 'polypeptide(L)'
;IDYIKLNPNPPAKGQNLNIEFSGYLEEEVPRYSYIDLSVKLGFFEVLRKQIDLCSEALRYGPSCPVSSGSYHYSTNLVVPSLIRK
;
A
#
# COMPACT_ATOMS: atom_id res chain seq x y z
N ILE A 1 -7.51 10.14 5.63
CA ILE A 1 -6.97 8.89 6.25
C ILE A 1 -7.19 9.03 7.75
N ASP A 2 -7.85 8.06 8.35
CA ASP A 2 -8.25 8.14 9.76
C ASP A 2 -7.24 7.37 10.62
N TYR A 3 -6.88 6.15 10.23
CA TYR A 3 -5.78 5.42 10.86
C TYR A 3 -5.13 4.38 9.95
N ILE A 4 -3.89 4.05 10.30
CA ILE A 4 -3.15 2.86 9.82
C ILE A 4 -2.54 2.19 11.05
N LYS A 5 -2.82 0.90 11.25
CA LYS A 5 -2.22 0.06 12.28
C LYS A 5 -1.40 -1.03 11.63
N LEU A 6 -0.20 -1.22 12.17
CA LEU A 6 0.73 -2.27 11.78
C LEU A 6 0.91 -3.21 12.97
N ASN A 7 0.89 -4.51 12.75
CA ASN A 7 1.18 -5.49 13.79
C ASN A 7 2.01 -6.66 13.23
N PRO A 8 3.27 -6.85 13.66
CA PRO A 8 3.99 -6.05 14.65
C PRO A 8 4.39 -4.66 14.13
N ASN A 9 4.55 -3.71 15.06
CA ASN A 9 5.09 -2.38 14.77
C ASN A 9 6.30 -2.10 15.69
N PRO A 10 7.53 -1.96 15.17
CA PRO A 10 7.90 -1.93 13.75
C PRO A 10 7.77 -3.30 13.06
N PRO A 11 7.52 -3.34 11.74
CA PRO A 11 7.49 -4.59 10.99
C PRO A 11 8.79 -5.37 11.10
N ALA A 12 8.68 -6.68 11.37
CA ALA A 12 9.82 -7.57 11.53
C ALA A 12 10.08 -8.40 10.26
N LYS A 13 11.35 -8.49 9.87
CA LYS A 13 11.77 -9.29 8.70
C LYS A 13 11.40 -10.76 8.86
N GLY A 14 10.90 -11.38 7.80
CA GLY A 14 10.52 -12.78 7.77
C GLY A 14 9.26 -13.12 8.59
N GLN A 15 8.57 -12.12 9.14
CA GLN A 15 7.37 -12.33 9.94
C GLN A 15 6.11 -11.89 9.19
N ASN A 16 4.98 -12.45 9.61
CA ASN A 16 3.67 -11.95 9.20
C ASN A 16 3.49 -10.52 9.72
N LEU A 17 2.97 -9.67 8.87
CA LEU A 17 2.56 -8.31 9.16
C LEU A 17 1.07 -8.19 8.85
N ASN A 18 0.29 -7.91 9.88
CA ASN A 18 -1.08 -7.46 9.73
C ASN A 18 -1.10 -5.93 9.55
N ILE A 19 -1.85 -5.48 8.55
CA ILE A 19 -2.06 -4.07 8.26
C ILE A 19 -3.57 -3.82 8.31
N GLU A 20 -3.98 -2.87 9.13
CA GLU A 20 -5.36 -2.40 9.22
C GLU A 20 -5.39 -0.91 8.87
N PHE A 21 -6.29 -0.51 7.97
CA PHE A 21 -6.44 0.87 7.53
C PHE A 21 -7.90 1.29 7.52
N SER A 22 -8.14 2.55 7.84
CA SER A 22 -9.41 3.22 7.64
C SER A 22 -9.22 4.63 7.11
N GLY A 23 -10.11 5.05 6.22
CA GLY A 23 -10.21 6.44 5.78
C GLY A 23 -11.42 6.67 4.88
N TYR A 24 -11.64 7.94 4.57
CA TYR A 24 -12.63 8.37 3.59
C TYR A 24 -11.96 8.78 2.28
N LEU A 25 -12.53 8.34 1.16
CA LEU A 25 -12.16 8.74 -0.19
C LEU A 25 -13.17 9.79 -0.66
N GLU A 26 -12.72 11.03 -0.82
CA GLU A 26 -13.59 12.18 -1.13
C GLU A 26 -14.16 12.14 -2.55
N GLU A 27 -13.35 11.68 -3.50
CA GLU A 27 -13.68 11.66 -4.93
C GLU A 27 -13.45 10.27 -5.53
N GLU A 28 -14.18 9.95 -6.59
CA GLU A 28 -13.96 8.71 -7.33
C GLU A 28 -12.53 8.65 -7.88
N VAL A 29 -11.87 7.50 -7.71
CA VAL A 29 -10.58 7.25 -8.36
C VAL A 29 -10.81 6.68 -9.76
N PRO A 30 -10.45 7.41 -10.82
CA PRO A 30 -10.71 6.98 -12.19
C PRO A 30 -9.76 5.85 -12.62
N ARG A 31 -10.12 5.20 -13.74
CA ARG A 31 -9.18 4.32 -14.46
C ARG A 31 -7.94 5.12 -14.89
N TYR A 32 -6.80 4.43 -15.02
CA TYR A 32 -5.51 5.03 -15.36
C TYR A 32 -4.98 6.01 -14.30
N SER A 33 -5.27 5.74 -13.03
CA SER A 33 -4.63 6.41 -11.90
C SER A 33 -3.29 5.73 -11.58
N TYR A 34 -2.30 6.49 -11.15
CA TYR A 34 -0.93 6.00 -10.92
C TYR A 34 -0.43 6.30 -9.50
N ILE A 35 0.43 5.42 -8.97
CA ILE A 35 1.20 5.62 -7.74
C ILE A 35 2.66 5.87 -8.11
N ASP A 36 3.21 6.99 -7.67
CA ASP A 36 4.65 7.25 -7.73
C ASP A 36 5.34 6.72 -6.45
N LEU A 37 6.02 5.59 -6.58
CA LEU A 37 6.71 4.90 -5.48
C LEU A 37 8.20 5.24 -5.48
N SER A 38 8.71 5.71 -4.33
CA SER A 38 10.14 5.90 -4.08
C SER A 38 10.57 5.24 -2.77
N VAL A 39 11.72 4.56 -2.78
CA VAL A 39 12.33 3.95 -1.59
C VAL A 39 13.75 4.47 -1.44
N LYS A 40 14.06 4.97 -0.24
CA LYS A 40 15.39 5.47 0.12
C LYS A 40 16.04 4.59 1.18
N LEU A 41 17.33 4.36 1.03
CA LEU A 41 18.18 3.75 2.05
C LEU A 41 19.24 4.78 2.47
N GLY A 42 18.99 5.45 3.61
CA GLY A 42 19.74 6.64 3.98
C GLY A 42 19.46 7.78 3.00
N PHE A 43 20.50 8.29 2.34
CA PHE A 43 20.39 9.38 1.36
C PHE A 43 20.29 8.92 -0.10
N PHE A 44 20.50 7.62 -0.38
CA PHE A 44 20.38 7.06 -1.73
C PHE A 44 18.95 6.60 -2.02
N GLU A 45 18.43 6.94 -3.20
CA GLU A 45 17.19 6.36 -3.73
C GLU A 45 17.52 5.03 -4.42
N VAL A 46 16.97 3.93 -3.89
CA VAL A 46 17.25 2.56 -4.37
C VAL A 46 16.16 2.03 -5.29
N LEU A 47 14.98 2.65 -5.27
CA LEU A 47 13.85 2.30 -6.13
C LEU A 47 13.04 3.55 -6.43
N ARG A 48 12.78 3.78 -7.72
CA ARG A 48 11.80 4.75 -8.19
C ARG A 48 10.96 4.10 -9.28
N LYS A 49 9.65 4.04 -9.09
CA LYS A 49 8.72 3.41 -10.04
C LYS A 49 7.39 4.15 -10.06
N GLN A 50 6.78 4.20 -11.23
CA GLN A 50 5.38 4.55 -11.38
C GLN A 50 4.61 3.26 -11.60
N ILE A 51 3.56 3.05 -10.81
CA ILE A 51 2.76 1.81 -10.76
C ILE A 51 1.33 2.18 -11.11
N ASP A 52 0.68 1.40 -11.96
CA ASP A 52 -0.75 1.58 -12.23
C ASP A 52 -1.56 1.12 -11.01
N LEU A 53 -2.31 2.06 -10.40
CA LEU A 53 -3.09 1.82 -9.20
C LEU A 53 -4.12 0.71 -9.40
N CYS A 54 -4.81 0.73 -10.54
CA CYS A 54 -5.93 -0.15 -10.81
C CYS A 54 -5.47 -1.55 -11.21
N SER A 55 -4.47 -1.66 -12.08
CA SER A 55 -4.04 -2.96 -12.63
C SER A 55 -3.01 -3.69 -11.77
N GLU A 56 -2.24 -2.96 -10.95
CA GLU A 56 -1.19 -3.54 -10.10
C GLU A 56 -1.54 -3.48 -8.62
N ALA A 57 -1.87 -2.30 -8.08
CA ALA A 57 -2.02 -2.13 -6.63
C ALA A 57 -3.36 -2.63 -6.09
N LEU A 58 -4.44 -2.45 -6.84
CA LEU A 58 -5.80 -2.92 -6.50
C LEU A 58 -6.16 -4.26 -7.12
N ARG A 59 -5.17 -5.07 -7.54
CA ARG A 59 -5.42 -6.38 -8.17
C ARG A 59 -6.35 -7.29 -7.35
N TYR A 60 -6.31 -7.17 -6.03
CA TYR A 60 -7.19 -7.89 -5.09
C TYR A 60 -8.09 -6.95 -4.28
N GLY A 61 -8.18 -5.68 -4.68
CA GLY A 61 -8.94 -4.62 -4.01
C GLY A 61 -10.23 -4.27 -4.75
N PRO A 62 -10.83 -3.09 -4.46
CA PRO A 62 -11.99 -2.58 -5.20
C PRO A 62 -11.69 -2.43 -6.70
N SER A 63 -12.67 -2.78 -7.54
CA SER A 63 -12.59 -2.59 -8.98
C SER A 63 -12.62 -1.11 -9.34
N CYS A 64 -11.78 -0.69 -10.28
CA CYS A 64 -11.84 0.67 -10.80
C CYS A 64 -13.04 0.88 -11.76
N PRO A 65 -13.67 2.08 -11.76
CA PRO A 65 -13.35 3.22 -10.91
C PRO A 65 -13.76 2.99 -9.45
N VAL A 66 -12.94 3.47 -8.52
CA VAL A 66 -13.18 3.27 -7.07
C VAL A 66 -14.04 4.42 -6.57
N SER A 67 -15.29 4.13 -6.20
CA SER A 67 -16.25 5.16 -5.76
C SER A 67 -15.81 5.89 -4.49
N SER A 68 -16.24 7.14 -4.32
CA SER A 68 -16.07 7.87 -3.06
C SER A 68 -16.79 7.17 -1.89
N GLY A 69 -16.31 7.40 -0.67
CA GLY A 69 -16.90 6.82 0.53
C GLY A 69 -15.88 6.35 1.56
N SER A 70 -16.39 5.74 2.63
CA SER A 70 -15.55 5.17 3.69
C SER A 70 -15.00 3.80 3.32
N TYR A 71 -13.70 3.62 3.52
CA TYR A 71 -13.00 2.37 3.29
C TYR A 71 -12.36 1.87 4.59
N HIS A 72 -12.53 0.58 4.84
CA HIS A 72 -11.85 -0.16 5.89
C HIS A 72 -11.22 -1.39 5.27
N TYR A 73 -9.91 -1.57 5.46
CA TYR A 73 -9.17 -2.66 4.85
C TYR A 73 -8.28 -3.32 5.89
N SER A 74 -8.24 -4.66 5.87
CA SER A 74 -7.32 -5.44 6.67
C SER A 74 -6.66 -6.48 5.78
N THR A 75 -5.34 -6.56 5.85
CA THR A 75 -4.57 -7.53 5.07
C THR A 75 -3.44 -8.13 5.89
N ASN A 76 -3.03 -9.33 5.50
CA ASN A 76 -1.90 -10.05 6.06
C ASN A 76 -0.91 -10.34 4.95
N LEU A 77 0.35 -9.98 5.18
CA LEU A 77 1.46 -10.26 4.27
C LEU A 77 2.68 -10.74 5.03
N VAL A 78 3.58 -11.44 4.36
CA VAL A 78 4.88 -11.81 4.94
C VAL A 78 5.89 -10.73 4.56
N VAL A 79 6.55 -10.14 5.55
CA VAL A 79 7.68 -9.25 5.29
C VAL A 79 8.86 -10.09 4.80
N PRO A 80 9.46 -9.80 3.64
CA PRO A 80 10.60 -10.57 3.15
C PRO A 80 11.74 -10.63 4.16
N SER A 81 12.29 -11.83 4.39
CA SER A 81 13.43 -12.05 5.28
C SER A 81 14.73 -11.48 4.70
N LEU A 82 14.84 -11.47 3.37
CA LEU A 82 15.95 -10.91 2.60
C LEU A 82 15.50 -9.63 1.92
N ILE A 83 15.88 -8.48 2.50
CA ILE A 83 16.03 -7.26 1.72
C ILE A 83 17.42 -7.36 1.11
N ARG A 84 17.53 -7.66 -0.20
CA ARG A 84 18.83 -7.63 -0.90
C ARG A 84 19.42 -6.23 -0.66
N LYS A 85 20.58 -6.18 -0.01
CA LYS A 85 21.36 -4.95 0.18
C LYS A 85 21.82 -4.42 -1.17
#